data_AF-A0A2J8P0S1-F1
#
_entry.id   AF-A0A2J8P0S1-F1
#
_cell.length_a   1.000
_cell.length_b   1.000
_cell.length_c   1.000
_cell.angle_alpha   90.00
_cell.angle_beta   90.00
_cell.angle_gamma   90.00
#
_symmetry.space_group_name_H-M   'P 1'
#
loop_
_entity.id
_entity.type
_entity.pdbx_description
1 polymer ?
#
loop_
_entity_poly.entity_id
_entity_poly.type
_entity_poly.pdbx_seq_one_letter_code
_entity_poly.pdbx_strand_id
1 'polypeptide(L)'
;MLVLNCSTKLLILEKMLKSCFPESLKVYGAVMNINRGNPFQKEVVLDSWPDFKAVITRRQREAETDNLDHYTNAYAVFYKDVRAYRQLLEECDVFNWDQVFQIQGLQSELYDVSKAVANSKQLNVKLTSFKAVHFSPVSTLPDTSFLKGPSPRLTY
;
A
#
# COMPACT_ATOMS: atom_id res chain seq x y z
N MET A 1 19.71 2.93 -1.79
CA MET A 1 18.48 2.46 -2.45
C MET A 1 18.80 1.22 -3.27
N LEU A 2 18.00 0.16 -3.14
CA LEU A 2 18.22 -1.16 -3.74
C LEU A 2 16.89 -1.74 -4.23
N VAL A 3 16.86 -2.37 -5.41
CA VAL A 3 15.71 -3.16 -5.88
C VAL A 3 15.91 -4.63 -5.51
N LEU A 4 14.95 -5.23 -4.82
CA LEU A 4 15.02 -6.63 -4.38
C LEU A 4 14.32 -7.56 -5.38
N ASN A 5 15.09 -8.23 -6.23
CA ASN A 5 14.58 -9.15 -7.26
C ASN A 5 14.81 -10.64 -6.95
N CYS A 6 15.67 -10.96 -5.98
CA CYS A 6 15.98 -12.34 -5.61
C CYS A 6 14.81 -12.99 -4.86
N SER A 7 14.29 -14.11 -5.39
CA SER A 7 13.16 -14.84 -4.81
C SER A 7 13.37 -15.23 -3.34
N THR A 8 14.55 -15.73 -2.98
CA THR A 8 14.88 -16.07 -1.58
C THR A 8 14.82 -14.85 -0.67
N LYS A 9 15.35 -13.70 -1.13
CA LYS A 9 15.31 -12.46 -0.35
C LYS A 9 13.88 -11.94 -0.21
N LEU A 10 13.07 -12.02 -1.25
CA LEU A 10 11.65 -11.65 -1.20
C LEU A 10 10.83 -12.53 -0.25
N LEU A 11 11.13 -13.84 -0.17
CA LEU A 11 10.49 -14.73 0.81
C LEU A 11 10.91 -14.42 2.25
N ILE A 12 12.18 -14.04 2.47
CA ILE A 12 12.66 -13.58 3.77
C ILE A 12 11.95 -12.27 4.15
N LEU A 13 11.86 -11.32 3.22
CA LEU A 13 11.16 -10.06 3.44
C LEU A 13 9.67 -10.28 3.77
N GLU A 14 8.96 -11.16 3.05
CA GLU A 14 7.56 -11.52 3.36
C GLU A 14 7.42 -11.99 4.83
N LYS A 15 8.34 -12.84 5.31
CA LYS A 15 8.35 -13.31 6.69
C LYS A 15 8.65 -12.19 7.70
N MET A 16 9.64 -11.35 7.42
CA MET A 16 9.99 -10.20 8.29
C MET A 16 8.81 -9.22 8.40
N LEU A 17 8.14 -8.92 7.29
CA LEU A 17 6.99 -8.03 7.29
C LEU A 17 5.85 -8.62 8.11
N LYS A 18 5.58 -9.94 8.02
CA LYS A 18 4.53 -10.60 8.81
C LYS A 18 4.69 -10.41 10.32
N SER A 19 5.92 -10.32 10.83
CA SER A 19 6.17 -10.04 12.25
C SER A 19 5.90 -8.59 12.67
N CYS A 20 5.68 -7.68 11.72
CA CYS A 20 5.42 -6.26 11.95
C CYS A 20 3.96 -5.88 11.69
N PHE A 21 3.03 -6.82 11.87
CA PHE A 21 1.60 -6.53 11.81
C PHE A 21 1.12 -5.78 13.06
N PRO A 22 0.16 -4.86 12.90
CA PRO A 22 -0.59 -4.55 11.67
C PRO A 22 0.10 -3.58 10.69
N GLU A 23 1.14 -2.85 11.09
CA GLU A 23 1.69 -1.70 10.37
C GLU A 23 2.20 -2.05 8.96
N SER A 24 2.80 -3.22 8.80
CA SER A 24 3.37 -3.66 7.52
C SER A 24 2.35 -4.27 6.55
N LEU A 25 1.08 -4.41 6.94
CA LEU A 25 0.08 -5.21 6.22
C LEU A 25 -0.04 -4.84 4.73
N LYS A 26 0.03 -3.54 4.40
CA LYS A 26 -0.04 -3.05 3.01
C LYS A 26 1.15 -3.53 2.17
N VAL A 27 2.37 -3.41 2.70
CA VAL A 27 3.58 -3.88 2.01
C VAL A 27 3.64 -5.39 1.98
N TYR A 28 3.29 -6.06 3.08
CA TYR A 28 3.23 -7.51 3.13
C TYR A 28 2.32 -8.04 2.02
N GLY A 29 1.11 -7.51 1.86
CA GLY A 29 0.20 -7.94 0.80
C GLY A 29 0.76 -7.73 -0.60
N ALA A 30 1.49 -6.63 -0.83
CA ALA A 30 2.16 -6.39 -2.10
C ALA A 30 3.31 -7.39 -2.36
N VAL A 31 4.19 -7.61 -1.39
CA VAL A 31 5.29 -8.60 -1.48
C VAL A 31 4.75 -10.02 -1.64
N MET A 32 3.67 -10.34 -0.92
CA MET A 32 2.94 -11.59 -1.01
C MET A 32 2.48 -11.86 -2.45
N ASN A 33 1.92 -10.85 -3.12
CA ASN A 33 1.51 -10.94 -4.53
C ASN A 33 2.71 -11.04 -5.48
N ILE A 34 3.81 -10.33 -5.21
CA ILE A 34 5.05 -10.44 -6.00
C ILE A 34 5.59 -11.87 -5.94
N ASN A 35 5.67 -12.48 -4.75
CA ASN A 35 6.10 -13.87 -4.57
C ASN A 35 5.15 -14.90 -5.22
N ARG A 36 3.91 -14.49 -5.54
CA ARG A 36 2.86 -15.34 -6.12
C ARG A 36 2.57 -14.96 -7.59
N GLY A 37 3.63 -14.73 -8.37
CA GLY A 37 3.55 -14.50 -9.82
C GLY A 37 3.45 -13.03 -10.24
N ASN A 38 3.38 -12.09 -9.29
CA ASN A 38 3.45 -10.65 -9.54
C ASN A 38 2.47 -10.13 -10.61
N PRO A 39 1.15 -10.39 -10.49
CA PRO A 39 0.18 -10.01 -11.51
C PRO A 39 0.11 -8.50 -11.78
N PHE A 40 0.58 -7.68 -10.84
CA PHE A 40 0.56 -6.21 -10.93
C PHE A 40 1.88 -5.61 -11.41
N GLN A 41 2.85 -6.44 -11.83
CA GLN A 41 4.16 -6.00 -12.31
C GLN A 41 4.83 -5.02 -11.34
N LYS A 42 4.83 -5.36 -10.05
CA LYS A 42 5.44 -4.55 -8.99
C LYS A 42 6.85 -5.01 -8.66
N GLU A 43 7.62 -4.12 -8.08
CA GLU A 43 8.94 -4.41 -7.53
C GLU A 43 9.07 -3.85 -6.11
N VAL A 44 10.07 -4.35 -5.39
CA VAL A 44 10.40 -3.95 -4.03
C VAL A 44 11.64 -3.10 -4.04
N VAL A 45 11.56 -1.92 -3.44
CA VAL A 45 12.64 -0.97 -3.24
C VAL A 45 12.91 -0.81 -1.75
N LEU A 46 14.18 -0.84 -1.37
CA LEU A 46 14.66 -0.75 0.01
C LEU A 46 15.74 0.31 0.14
N ASP A 47 15.91 0.87 1.34
CA ASP A 47 17.09 1.68 1.67
C ASP A 47 18.36 0.81 1.72
N SER A 48 18.26 -0.34 2.38
CA SER A 48 19.36 -1.28 2.65
C SER A 48 18.86 -2.72 2.78
N TRP A 49 19.77 -3.70 2.78
CA TRP A 49 19.46 -5.12 2.99
C TRP A 49 20.63 -5.82 3.69
N PRO A 50 20.40 -6.77 4.64
CA PRO A 50 19.11 -7.28 5.11
C PRO A 50 18.41 -6.42 6.17
N ASP A 51 19.14 -5.53 6.85
CA ASP A 51 18.57 -4.70 7.91
C ASP A 51 17.98 -3.39 7.39
N PHE A 52 16.97 -3.51 6.54
CA PHE A 52 16.28 -2.38 5.96
C PHE A 52 15.60 -1.53 7.03
N LYS A 53 15.56 -0.22 6.81
CA LYS A 53 14.83 0.77 7.62
C LYS A 53 13.57 1.27 6.92
N ALA A 54 13.48 1.18 5.61
CA ALA A 54 12.29 1.50 4.85
C ALA A 54 12.16 0.60 3.62
N VAL A 55 10.93 0.17 3.35
CA VAL A 55 10.57 -0.66 2.20
C VAL A 55 9.37 -0.05 1.50
N ILE A 56 9.46 -0.03 0.18
CA ILE A 56 8.46 0.52 -0.71
C ILE A 56 8.22 -0.49 -1.81
N THR A 57 6.96 -0.78 -2.11
CA THR A 57 6.61 -1.44 -3.36
C THR A 57 6.08 -0.41 -4.33
N ARG A 58 6.42 -0.57 -5.59
CA ARG A 58 5.95 0.28 -6.69
C ARG A 58 5.75 -0.56 -7.94
N ARG A 59 5.17 0.01 -8.99
CA ARG A 59 5.18 -0.59 -10.31
C ARG A 59 6.61 -0.65 -10.87
N GLN A 60 6.95 -1.72 -11.60
CA GLN A 60 8.22 -1.82 -12.32
C GLN A 60 8.35 -0.65 -13.29
N ARG A 61 9.58 -0.11 -13.43
CA ARG A 61 9.80 1.08 -14.27
C ARG A 61 9.58 0.80 -15.76
N GLU A 62 9.81 -0.45 -16.18
CA GLU A 62 9.71 -0.89 -17.57
C GLU A 62 8.28 -1.26 -17.97
N ALA A 63 7.35 -1.36 -17.01
CA ALA A 63 5.96 -1.63 -17.29
C ALA A 63 5.28 -0.40 -17.88
N GLU A 64 4.42 -0.59 -18.89
CA GLU A 64 3.60 0.51 -19.42
C GLU A 64 2.71 1.11 -18.32
N THR A 65 2.81 2.43 -18.11
CA THR A 65 2.05 3.14 -17.07
C THR A 65 1.10 4.16 -17.68
N ASP A 66 -0.16 4.13 -17.27
CA ASP A 66 -1.05 5.28 -17.43
C ASP A 66 -0.75 6.27 -16.29
N ASN A 67 -0.20 7.43 -16.62
CA ASN A 67 0.20 8.44 -15.63
C ASN A 67 -0.97 9.04 -14.86
N LEU A 68 -2.22 8.81 -15.27
CA LEU A 68 -3.42 9.28 -14.58
C LEU A 68 -4.06 8.21 -13.69
N ASP A 69 -3.68 6.94 -13.86
CA ASP A 69 -4.23 5.83 -13.10
C ASP A 69 -3.53 5.63 -11.76
N HIS A 70 -4.04 6.34 -10.75
CA HIS A 70 -3.54 6.24 -9.38
C HIS A 70 -3.70 4.85 -8.74
N TYR A 71 -4.56 3.97 -9.27
CA TYR A 71 -4.72 2.60 -8.74
C TYR A 71 -3.54 1.73 -9.14
N THR A 72 -3.16 1.73 -10.41
CA THR A 72 -2.01 0.93 -10.85
C THR A 72 -0.67 1.56 -10.46
N ASN A 73 -0.61 2.88 -10.30
CA ASN A 73 0.56 3.60 -9.83
C ASN A 73 0.73 3.58 -8.29
N ALA A 74 -0.01 2.74 -7.58
CA ALA A 74 0.01 2.73 -6.11
C ALA A 74 1.34 2.21 -5.53
N TYR A 75 1.88 2.97 -4.58
CA TYR A 75 2.98 2.61 -3.71
C TYR A 75 2.45 2.02 -2.39
N ALA A 76 3.03 0.92 -1.92
CA ALA A 76 2.81 0.47 -0.54
C ALA A 76 4.09 0.67 0.27
N VAL A 77 3.98 1.21 1.49
CA VAL A 77 5.12 1.67 2.29
C VAL A 77 5.09 1.07 3.69
N PHE A 78 6.27 0.68 4.19
CA PHE A 78 6.52 0.33 5.58
C PHE A 78 7.91 0.82 5.97
N TYR A 79 8.08 1.35 7.18
CA TYR A 79 9.35 1.86 7.68
C TYR A 79 9.56 1.54 9.16
N LYS A 80 10.79 1.28 9.53
CA LYS A 80 11.28 1.25 10.92
C LYS A 80 11.86 2.59 11.35
N ASP A 81 12.38 3.37 10.40
CA ASP A 81 12.89 4.73 10.62
C ASP A 81 12.21 5.69 9.62
N VAL A 82 11.47 6.66 10.15
CA VAL A 82 10.75 7.65 9.35
C VAL A 82 11.68 8.52 8.50
N ARG A 83 12.93 8.70 8.91
CA ARG A 83 13.93 9.45 8.14
C ARG A 83 14.39 8.67 6.91
N ALA A 84 14.52 7.35 7.03
CA ALA A 84 14.83 6.49 5.88
C ALA A 84 13.68 6.48 4.88
N TYR A 85 12.44 6.48 5.36
CA TYR A 85 11.27 6.65 4.51
C TYR A 85 11.28 7.99 3.77
N ARG A 86 11.53 9.10 4.49
CA ARG A 86 11.63 10.43 3.89
C ARG A 86 12.73 10.51 2.82
N GLN A 87 13.89 9.91 3.07
CA GLN A 87 14.97 9.84 2.07
C GLN A 87 14.52 9.10 0.81
N LEU A 88 13.81 7.98 0.93
CA LEU A 88 13.25 7.29 -0.23
C LEU A 88 12.15 8.09 -0.94
N LEU A 89 11.36 8.90 -0.24
CA LEU A 89 10.37 9.80 -0.86
C LEU A 89 11.00 10.90 -1.71
N GLU A 90 12.13 11.42 -1.26
CA GLU A 90 12.87 12.51 -1.90
C GLU A 90 13.68 12.02 -3.11
N GLU A 91 14.02 10.73 -3.16
CA GLU A 91 14.73 10.07 -4.26
C GLU A 91 13.86 10.01 -5.53
N CYS A 92 14.27 10.74 -6.59
CA CYS A 92 13.57 10.76 -7.89
C CYS A 92 13.42 9.37 -8.49
N ASP A 93 14.39 8.52 -8.21
CA ASP A 93 14.45 7.16 -8.69
C ASP A 93 13.57 6.21 -7.88
N VAL A 94 12.84 6.64 -6.84
CA VAL A 94 11.88 5.78 -6.12
C VAL A 94 10.45 6.20 -6.43
N PHE A 95 10.13 7.48 -6.25
CA PHE A 95 8.81 8.03 -6.54
C PHE A 95 8.83 8.85 -7.83
N ASN A 96 8.02 8.41 -8.79
CA ASN A 96 7.67 9.26 -9.92
C ASN A 96 6.65 10.30 -9.47
N TRP A 97 7.10 11.54 -9.24
CA TRP A 97 6.26 12.66 -8.84
C TRP A 97 5.55 13.36 -10.02
N ASP A 98 5.87 12.95 -11.26
CA ASP A 98 5.30 13.49 -12.49
C ASP A 98 4.01 12.75 -12.93
N GLN A 99 3.53 11.79 -12.12
CA GLN A 99 2.29 11.03 -12.36
C GLN A 99 1.32 11.17 -11.18
N VAL A 100 0.06 10.79 -11.39
CA VAL A 100 -0.92 10.61 -10.33
C VAL A 100 -0.72 9.22 -9.70
N PHE A 101 -0.55 9.18 -8.39
CA PHE A 101 -0.35 7.93 -7.65
C PHE A 101 -0.97 7.96 -6.25
N GLN A 102 -1.01 6.79 -5.61
CA GLN A 102 -1.43 6.64 -4.23
C GLN A 102 -0.27 6.11 -3.38
N ILE A 103 -0.11 6.64 -2.16
CA ILE A 103 0.72 6.03 -1.12
C ILE A 103 -0.20 5.29 -0.14
N GLN A 104 0.08 4.01 0.09
CA GLN A 104 -0.68 3.14 0.99
C GLN A 104 0.21 2.67 2.15
N GLY A 105 -0.23 2.89 3.38
CA GLY A 105 0.43 2.39 4.57
C GLY A 105 -0.46 2.58 5.79
N LEU A 106 -0.02 2.05 6.93
CA LEU A 106 -0.79 2.06 8.19
C LEU A 106 -0.06 2.75 9.34
N GLN A 107 1.08 3.38 9.05
CA GLN A 107 1.88 4.07 10.06
C GLN A 107 1.45 5.52 10.21
N SER A 108 1.46 6.01 11.46
CA SER A 108 0.90 7.31 11.85
C SER A 108 1.54 8.50 11.13
N GLU A 109 2.86 8.52 11.00
CA GLU A 109 3.60 9.66 10.42
C GLU A 109 3.60 9.64 8.88
N LEU A 110 3.03 8.60 8.25
CA LEU A 110 3.04 8.43 6.79
C LEU A 110 2.48 9.66 6.08
N TYR A 111 1.32 10.15 6.52
CA TYR A 111 0.64 11.27 5.88
C TYR A 111 1.43 12.57 6.04
N ASP A 112 1.87 12.90 7.25
CA ASP A 112 2.54 14.17 7.53
C ASP A 112 3.88 14.26 6.78
N VAL A 113 4.65 13.17 6.75
CA VAL A 113 5.93 13.11 6.03
C VAL A 113 5.71 13.16 4.52
N SER A 114 4.76 12.38 3.99
CA SER A 114 4.42 12.41 2.55
C SER A 114 3.97 13.80 2.12
N LYS A 115 3.12 14.44 2.93
CA LYS A 115 2.59 15.78 2.65
C LYS A 115 3.68 16.84 2.71
N ALA A 116 4.62 16.74 3.66
CA ALA A 116 5.76 17.64 3.73
C ALA A 116 6.63 17.58 2.46
N VAL A 117 6.92 16.38 1.94
CA VAL A 117 7.69 16.20 0.69
C VAL A 117 6.88 16.63 -0.53
N ALA A 118 5.57 16.36 -0.58
CA ALA A 118 4.72 16.82 -1.68
C ALA A 118 4.63 18.36 -1.72
N ASN A 119 4.49 19.00 -0.56
CA ASN A 119 4.45 20.46 -0.44
C ASN A 119 5.75 21.11 -0.93
N SER A 120 6.92 20.53 -0.64
CA SER A 120 8.20 21.06 -1.15
C SER A 120 8.32 20.96 -2.67
N LYS A 121 7.57 20.03 -3.28
CA LYS A 121 7.41 19.86 -4.73
C LYS A 121 6.20 20.62 -5.30
N GLN A 122 5.50 21.41 -4.49
CA GLN A 122 4.29 22.16 -4.87
C GLN A 122 3.13 21.28 -5.39
N LEU A 123 3.01 20.06 -4.85
CA LEU A 123 1.98 19.09 -5.22
C LEU A 123 0.88 18.99 -4.17
N ASN A 124 -0.35 18.75 -4.63
CA ASN A 124 -1.51 18.57 -3.76
C ASN A 124 -1.63 17.12 -3.29
N VAL A 125 -2.00 16.93 -2.02
CA VAL A 125 -2.22 15.61 -1.42
C VAL A 125 -3.63 15.51 -0.85
N LYS A 126 -4.36 14.46 -1.25
CA LYS A 126 -5.66 14.10 -0.68
C LYS A 126 -5.50 12.92 0.29
N LEU A 127 -5.87 13.11 1.55
CA LEU A 127 -5.90 12.02 2.53
C LEU A 127 -7.20 11.21 2.39
N THR A 128 -7.08 9.89 2.38
CA THR A 128 -8.21 8.97 2.56
C THR A 128 -7.83 7.95 3.62
N SER A 129 -8.60 7.89 4.70
CA SER A 129 -8.36 7.00 5.84
C SER A 129 -9.55 6.06 6.03
N PHE A 130 -9.26 4.81 6.37
CA PHE A 130 -10.26 3.81 6.74
C PHE A 130 -9.83 3.13 8.03
N LYS A 131 -10.81 2.70 8.84
CA LYS A 131 -10.58 1.92 10.06
C LYS A 131 -11.24 0.56 9.90
N ALA A 132 -10.44 -0.50 9.88
CA ALA A 132 -10.97 -1.85 9.96
C ALA A 132 -11.49 -2.09 11.39
N VAL A 133 -12.72 -2.58 11.50
CA VAL A 133 -13.34 -2.95 12.78
C VAL A 133 -13.73 -4.42 12.67
N HIS A 134 -13.19 -5.25 13.55
CA HIS A 134 -13.62 -6.64 13.68
C HIS A 134 -14.76 -6.69 14.68
N PHE A 135 -15.97 -6.97 14.21
CA PHE A 135 -17.08 -7.28 15.07
C PHE A 135 -16.95 -8.74 15.51
N SER A 136 -17.11 -9.02 16.80
CA SER A 136 -17.34 -10.40 17.25
C SER A 136 -18.53 -10.96 16.46
N PRO A 137 -18.50 -12.25 16.07
CA PRO A 137 -19.66 -12.87 15.44
C PRO A 137 -20.85 -12.64 16.36
N VAL A 138 -21.80 -11.81 15.94
CA VAL A 138 -23.02 -11.59 16.71
C VAL A 138 -23.69 -12.96 16.73
N SER A 139 -23.88 -13.53 17.93
CA SER A 139 -24.50 -14.84 18.12
C SER A 139 -25.98 -14.88 17.71
N THR A 140 -26.52 -13.75 17.26
CA THR A 140 -27.87 -13.61 16.72
C THR A 140 -27.79 -12.71 15.49
N LEU A 141 -28.17 -13.24 14.31
CA LEU A 141 -28.48 -12.37 13.18
C LEU A 141 -29.52 -11.33 13.66
N PRO A 142 -29.40 -10.05 13.28
CA PRO A 142 -30.49 -9.12 13.49
C PRO A 142 -31.75 -9.68 12.81
N ASP A 143 -32.87 -9.66 13.51
CA ASP A 143 -34.13 -10.20 12.99
C ASP A 143 -34.51 -9.42 11.72
N THR A 144 -34.34 -10.08 10.57
CA THR A 144 -34.60 -9.50 9.24
C THR A 144 -36.07 -9.67 8.84
N SER A 145 -36.93 -10.11 9.76
CA SER A 145 -38.38 -10.23 9.55
C SER A 145 -39.01 -8.93 9.02
N PHE A 146 -38.51 -7.77 9.46
CA PHE A 146 -38.96 -6.45 8.99
C PHE A 146 -38.55 -6.08 7.55
N LEU A 147 -37.54 -6.76 6.97
CA LEU A 147 -37.08 -6.51 5.60
C LEU A 147 -37.86 -7.32 4.55
N LYS A 148 -38.74 -8.23 4.97
CA LYS A 148 -39.65 -8.97 4.08
C LYS A 148 -40.89 -8.12 3.77
N GLY A 149 -40.68 -6.95 3.17
CA GLY A 149 -41.75 -6.25 2.46
C GLY A 149 -42.16 -7.06 1.21
N PRO A 150 -43.39 -6.89 0.69
CA PRO A 150 -43.82 -7.57 -0.51
C PRO A 150 -42.90 -7.22 -1.68
N SER A 151 -42.48 -8.24 -2.44
CA SER A 151 -41.64 -8.04 -3.64
C SER A 151 -42.30 -7.02 -4.57
N PRO A 152 -41.55 -6.01 -5.07
CA PRO A 152 -42.11 -5.04 -5.99
C PRO A 152 -42.61 -5.76 -7.24
N ARG A 153 -43.92 -5.62 -7.52
CA ARG A 153 -44.51 -6.13 -8.76
C ARG A 153 -44.13 -5.18 -9.88
N LEU A 154 -43.35 -5.66 -10.84
CA LEU A 154 -43.17 -4.97 -12.11
C LEU A 154 -44.48 -5.10 -12.89
N THR A 155 -45.19 -3.99 -13.04
CA THR A 155 -46.29 -3.87 -14.00
C THR A 155 -45.70 -3.67 -15.39
N TYR A 156 -46.04 -4.58 -16.32
CA TYR A 156 -45.81 -4.42 -17.76
C TYR A 156 -46.83 -3.46 -18.37
#